data_AF-A0A1J5LEQ6-F1
#
_entry.id   AF-A0A1J5LEQ6-F1
#
_cell.length_a   1.000
_cell.length_b   1.000
_cell.length_c   1.000
_cell.angle_alpha   90.00
_cell.angle_beta   90.00
_cell.angle_gamma   90.00
#
_symmetry.space_group_name_H-M   'P 1'
#
loop_
_entity.id
_entity.type
_entity.pdbx_description
1 polymer ?
#
loop_
_entity_poly.entity_id
_entity_poly.type
_entity_poly.pdbx_seq_one_letter_code
_entity_poly.pdbx_strand_id
1 'polypeptide(L)' 'MGYEAFWQAVLSAGLYGEEDRAHCDRTLAEGIADMETVMSVTKRMALHRMVERLDLPFRCEVQAKPDLSVVE' A
#
# COMPACT_ATOMS: atom_id res chain seq x y z
N MET A 1 -2.15 -8.95 10.67
CA MET A 1 -2.61 -7.60 11.10
C MET A 1 -3.88 -7.26 10.37
N GLY A 2 -4.97 -6.99 11.11
CA GLY A 2 -6.28 -6.61 10.56
C GLY A 2 -6.37 -5.10 10.24
N TYR A 3 -7.48 -4.71 9.62
CA TYR A 3 -7.73 -3.34 9.12
C TYR A 3 -7.61 -2.26 10.19
N GLU A 4 -8.29 -2.45 11.33
CA GLU A 4 -8.26 -1.47 12.43
C GLU A 4 -6.85 -1.27 12.99
N ALA A 5 -6.16 -2.38 13.29
CA ALA A 5 -4.80 -2.35 13.83
C ALA A 5 -3.82 -1.70 12.85
N PHE A 6 -4.00 -1.91 11.54
CA PHE A 6 -3.22 -1.22 10.51
C PHE A 6 -3.45 0.29 10.56
N TRP A 7 -4.70 0.75 10.56
CA TRP A 7 -5.02 2.18 10.61
C TRP A 7 -4.51 2.85 11.87
N GLN A 8 -4.67 2.23 13.04
CA GLN A 8 -4.10 2.73 14.29
C GLN A 8 -2.57 2.90 14.18
N ALA A 9 -1.86 1.92 13.61
CA ALA A 9 -0.41 1.99 13.46
C ALA A 9 0.03 3.11 12.50
N VAL A 10 -0.61 3.23 11.33
CA VAL A 10 -0.18 4.22 10.32
C VAL A 10 -0.60 5.65 10.67
N LEU A 11 -1.73 5.84 11.37
CA LEU A 11 -2.13 7.14 11.93
C LEU A 11 -1.15 7.56 13.03
N SER A 12 -0.81 6.65 13.96
CA SER A 12 0.17 6.91 15.01
C SER A 12 1.56 7.23 14.46
N ALA A 13 1.95 6.63 13.32
CA ALA A 13 3.21 6.92 12.65
C ALA A 13 3.17 8.23 11.82
N GLY A 14 2.01 8.87 11.68
CA GLY A 14 1.82 10.05 10.84
C GLY A 14 2.05 9.76 9.35
N LEU A 15 1.77 8.53 8.90
CA LEU A 15 1.90 8.14 7.49
C LEU A 15 0.63 8.48 6.69
N TYR A 16 -0.50 8.53 7.37
CA TYR A 16 -1.81 8.91 6.86
C TYR A 16 -2.55 9.78 7.87
N GLY A 17 -3.62 10.44 7.42
CA GLY A 17 -4.59 11.13 8.26
C GLY A 17 -5.95 10.42 8.32
N GLU A 18 -6.84 10.92 9.17
CA GLU A 18 -8.21 10.42 9.31
C GLU A 18 -9.01 10.51 7.99
N GLU A 19 -8.69 11.48 7.14
CA GLU A 19 -9.32 11.63 5.82
C GLU A 19 -9.00 10.46 4.87
N ASP A 20 -7.76 9.95 4.92
CA ASP A 20 -7.34 8.79 4.13
C ASP A 20 -8.08 7.53 4.57
N ARG A 21 -8.25 7.36 5.89
CA ARG A 21 -9.05 6.26 6.47
C ARG A 21 -10.51 6.37 6.03
N ALA A 22 -11.11 7.55 6.18
CA ALA A 22 -12.49 7.79 5.80
C ALA A 22 -12.75 7.54 4.30
N HIS A 23 -11.78 7.85 3.43
CA HIS A 23 -11.85 7.51 2.01
C HIS A 23 -11.89 5.98 1.81
N CYS A 24 -11.01 5.24 2.46
CA CYS A 24 -10.95 3.78 2.35
C CYS A 24 -12.22 3.10 2.92
N ASP A 25 -12.76 3.62 4.01
CA ASP A 25 -14.03 3.15 4.59
C ASP A 25 -15.19 3.34 3.60
N ARG A 26 -15.26 4.49 2.91
CA ARG A 26 -16.26 4.72 1.84
C ARG A 26 -16.08 3.75 0.68
N THR A 27 -14.85 3.53 0.21
CA THR A 27 -14.56 2.58 -0.88
C THR A 27 -15.08 1.17 -0.57
N LEU A 28 -14.93 0.72 0.68
CA LEU A 28 -15.46 -0.57 1.13
C LEU A 28 -16.99 -0.56 1.22
N ALA A 29 -17.57 0.48 1.81
CA ALA A 29 -19.01 0.61 1.98
C ALA A 29 -19.76 0.69 0.64
N GLU A 30 -19.16 1.33 -0.36
CA GLU A 30 -19.70 1.46 -1.71
C GLU A 30 -19.44 0.23 -2.58
N GLY A 31 -18.68 -0.76 -2.08
CA GLY A 31 -18.34 -1.98 -2.82
C GLY A 31 -17.41 -1.75 -4.02
N ILE A 32 -16.71 -0.61 -4.05
CA ILE A 32 -15.76 -0.25 -5.11
C ILE A 32 -14.53 -1.16 -5.05
N ALA A 33 -14.10 -1.53 -3.84
CA ALA A 33 -13.05 -2.51 -3.61
C ALA A 33 -13.35 -3.33 -2.36
N ASP A 34 -12.78 -4.53 -2.28
CA ASP A 34 -12.86 -5.36 -1.08
C ASP A 34 -11.75 -5.03 -0.06
N MET A 35 -11.88 -5.64 1.12
CA MET A 35 -10.95 -5.43 2.24
C MET A 35 -9.51 -5.83 1.87
N GLU A 36 -9.34 -6.89 1.09
CA GLU A 36 -8.02 -7.36 0.67
C GLU A 36 -7.34 -6.34 -0.24
N THR A 37 -8.06 -5.83 -1.23
CA THR A 37 -7.60 -4.83 -2.20
C THR A 37 -7.21 -3.53 -1.49
N VAL A 38 -8.09 -3.00 -0.62
CA VAL A 38 -7.80 -1.78 0.14
C VAL A 38 -6.56 -1.98 1.03
N MET A 39 -6.46 -3.10 1.74
CA MET A 39 -5.30 -3.39 2.60
C MET A 39 -4.01 -3.57 1.80
N SER A 40 -4.06 -4.19 0.62
CA SER A 40 -2.90 -4.41 -0.23
C SER A 40 -2.33 -3.08 -0.74
N VAL A 41 -3.20 -2.21 -1.26
CA VAL A 41 -2.80 -0.90 -1.80
C VAL A 41 -2.27 0.01 -0.69
N THR A 42 -3.01 0.15 0.41
CA THR A 42 -2.64 1.05 1.51
C THR A 42 -1.33 0.62 2.18
N LYS A 43 -1.06 -0.68 2.35
CA LYS A 43 0.24 -1.16 2.87
C LYS A 43 1.41 -0.82 1.94
N ARG A 44 1.24 -0.99 0.62
CA ARG A 44 2.29 -0.65 -0.35
C ARG A 44 2.60 0.85 -0.32
N MET A 45 1.57 1.66 -0.26
CA MET A 45 1.70 3.12 -0.19
C MET A 45 2.29 3.58 1.14
N ALA A 46 1.92 2.95 2.26
CA ALA A 46 2.53 3.19 3.57
C ALA A 46 4.03 2.89 3.56
N LEU A 47 4.42 1.74 2.98
CA LEU A 47 5.81 1.34 2.83
C LEU A 47 6.60 2.36 2.01
N HIS A 48 6.03 2.84 0.89
CA HIS A 48 6.66 3.87 0.06
C HIS A 48 6.92 5.15 0.86
N ARG A 49 5.92 5.66 1.59
CA ARG A 49 6.06 6.85 2.45
C ARG A 49 7.10 6.65 3.55
N MET A 50 7.17 5.46 4.15
CA MET A 50 8.17 5.14 5.16
C MET A 50 9.59 5.16 4.58
N VAL A 51 9.78 4.55 3.41
CA VAL A 51 11.06 4.55 2.69
C VAL A 51 11.52 5.98 2.39
N GLU A 52 10.63 6.81 1.85
CA GLU A 52 10.92 8.21 1.55
C GLU A 52 11.30 9.00 2.80
N ARG A 53 10.56 8.82 3.90
CA ARG A 53 10.82 9.53 5.18
C ARG A 53 12.12 9.13 5.84
N LEU A 54 12.52 7.86 5.71
CA LEU A 54 13.70 7.30 6.36
C LEU A 54 14.95 7.39 5.47
N ASP A 55 14.84 8.00 4.28
CA ASP A 55 15.89 8.05 3.25
C ASP A 55 16.54 6.67 3.03
N LEU A 56 15.71 5.62 3.10
CA LEU A 56 16.20 4.26 2.95
C LEU A 56 16.54 4.01 1.49
N PRO A 57 17.67 3.37 1.18
CA PRO A 57 18.00 2.97 -0.18
C PRO A 57 17.07 1.84 -0.62
N PHE A 58 15.83 2.16 -0.99
CA PHE A 58 14.89 1.19 -1.53
C PHE A 58 15.24 0.96 -2.99
N ARG A 59 16.02 -0.09 -3.24
CA ARG A 59 16.17 -0.64 -4.58
C ARG A 59 14.93 -1.46 -4.86
N CYS A 60 13.99 -0.88 -5.60
CA CYS A 60 13.00 -1.68 -6.30
C CYS A 60 13.79 -2.52 -7.31
N GLU A 61 14.09 -3.77 -6.97
CA GLU A 61 14.53 -4.75 -7.96
C GLU A 61 13.33 -5.00 -8.87
N VAL A 62 13.22 -4.17 -9.91
CA VAL A 62 12.37 -4.48 -11.06
C VAL A 62 12.93 -5.79 -11.59
N GLN A 63 12.24 -6.90 -11.32
CA GLN A 63 12.47 -8.15 -12.03
C GLN A 63 12.50 -7.79 -13.51
N ALA A 64 13.67 -7.97 -14.13
CA ALA A 64 13.81 -7.84 -15.57
C ALA A 64 12.66 -8.64 -16.20
N LYS A 65 11.95 -8.02 -17.15
CA LYS A 65 10.92 -8.70 -17.94
C LYS A 65 11.47 -10.07 -18.37
N PRO A 66 10.67 -11.16 -18.31
CA PRO A 66 11.12 -12.41 -18.88
C PRO A 66 11.55 -12.13 -20.31
N ASP A 67 12.77 -12.56 -20.65
CA ASP A 67 13.30 -12.45 -21.99
C ASP A 67 12.35 -13.25 -22.89
N LEU A 68 11.51 -12.53 -23.65
CA LEU A 68 10.62 -13.10 -24.65
C LEU A 68 11.44 -13.42 -25.91
N SER A 69 12.59 -14.06 -25.75
CA SER A 69 13.23 -14.79 -26.83
C SER A 69 12.30 -15.95 -27.17
N VAL A 70 11.36 -15.64 -28.07
CA VAL A 70 10.52 -16.62 -28.74
C VAL A 70 11.46 -17.65 -29.35
N VAL A 71 11.38 -18.88 -28.83
CA VAL A 71 11.98 -20.04 -29.48
C VAL A 71 11.01 -20.44 -30.59
N GLU A 72 11.33 -20.04 -31.81
CA GLU A 72 11.34 -20.81 -33.07
C GLU A 72 11.39 -19.89 -34.30
#